data_AF-A0AAC8YVH2-F1
#
_entry.id   AF-A0AAC8YVH2-F1
#
_cell.length_a   1.000
_cell.length_b   1.000
_cell.length_c   1.000
_cell.angle_alpha   90.00
_cell.angle_beta   90.00
_cell.angle_gamma   90.00
#
_symmetry.space_group_name_H-M   'P 1'
#
loop_
_entity.id
_entity.type
_entity.pdbx_description
1 polymer ?
#
loop_
_entity_poly.entity_id
_entity_poly.type
_entity_poly.pdbx_seq_one_letter_code
_entity_poly.pdbx_strand_id
1 'polypeptide(L)' 'MNTPCEELVRKILDDPRASREIKIQRLRHLEDDARALQRAASESAMNADDGWQAELRFVRLALEQLGATRIRKGAASL' A
#
# COMPACT_ATOMS: atom_id res chain seq x y z
N MET A 1 10.75 -12.26 -9.06
CA MET A 1 9.30 -12.47 -9.26
C MET A 1 8.61 -11.26 -8.66
N ASN A 2 7.85 -10.51 -9.45
CA ASN A 2 7.05 -9.40 -8.91
C ASN A 2 5.92 -10.00 -8.08
N THR A 3 5.63 -9.42 -6.92
CA THR A 3 4.50 -9.89 -6.11
C THR A 3 3.18 -9.43 -6.75
N PRO A 4 2.08 -10.17 -6.56
CA PRO A 4 0.78 -9.77 -7.12
C PRO A 4 0.35 -8.36 -6.69
N CYS A 5 0.73 -7.91 -5.49
CA CYS A 5 0.50 -6.52 -5.06
C CYS A 5 1.30 -5.49 -5.86
N GLU A 6 2.55 -5.79 -6.22
CA GLU A 6 3.39 -4.88 -7.00
C GLU A 6 2.75 -4.58 -8.37
N GLU A 7 2.21 -5.61 -9.03
CA GLU A 7 1.50 -5.44 -10.31
C GLU A 7 0.21 -4.63 -10.17
N LEU A 8 -0.54 -4.83 -9.09
CA LEU A 8 -1.76 -4.06 -8.81
C LEU A 8 -1.46 -2.59 -8.53
N VAL A 9 -0.42 -2.31 -7.73
CA VAL A 9 0.05 -0.94 -7.47
C VAL A 9 0.45 -0.26 -8.77
N ARG A 10 1.22 -0.94 -9.64
CA ARG A 10 1.59 -0.39 -10.95
C ARG A 10 0.36 -0.09 -11.81
N LYS A 11 -0.60 -1.01 -11.89
CA LYS A 11 -1.87 -0.78 -12.63
C LYS A 11 -2.64 0.44 -12.12
N ILE A 12 -2.68 0.67 -10.81
CA ILE A 12 -3.36 1.83 -10.24
C ILE A 12 -2.61 3.13 -10.58
N LEU A 13 -1.28 3.12 -10.52
CA LEU A 13 -0.46 4.29 -10.84
C LEU A 13 -0.49 4.62 -12.34
N ASP A 14 -0.44 3.60 -13.19
CA ASP A 14 -0.42 3.77 -14.65
C ASP A 14 -1.81 4.05 -15.24
N ASP A 15 -2.90 3.92 -14.48
CA ASP A 15 -4.26 4.22 -14.95
C ASP A 15 -4.38 5.72 -15.32
N PRO A 16 -4.49 6.07 -16.61
CA PRO A 16 -4.57 7.46 -17.04
C PRO A 16 -5.97 8.05 -16.83
N ARG A 17 -6.99 7.20 -16.58
CA ARG A 17 -8.38 7.62 -16.36
C ARG A 17 -8.67 7.88 -14.89
N ALA A 18 -7.85 7.36 -13.98
CA ALA A 18 -7.98 7.63 -12.55
C ALA A 18 -7.34 8.97 -12.19
N SER A 19 -8.11 9.84 -11.53
CA SER A 19 -7.53 11.03 -10.90
C SER A 19 -6.62 10.64 -9.74
N ARG A 20 -5.74 11.55 -9.32
CA ARG A 20 -4.85 11.34 -8.17
C ARG A 20 -5.61 10.86 -6.94
N GLU A 21 -6.77 11.45 -6.66
CA GLU A 21 -7.59 11.12 -5.50
C GLU A 21 -8.16 9.70 -5.57
N ILE A 22 -8.61 9.28 -6.75
CA ILE A 22 -9.07 7.90 -7.01
C ILE A 22 -7.92 6.91 -6.86
N LYS A 23 -6.72 7.24 -7.35
CA LYS A 23 -5.52 6.40 -7.17
C LYS A 23 -5.19 6.22 -5.69
N ILE A 24 -5.24 7.30 -4.92
CA ILE A 24 -5.02 7.28 -3.46
C ILE A 24 -6.05 6.39 -2.76
N GLN A 25 -7.33 6.55 -3.11
CA GLN A 25 -8.41 5.75 -2.51
C GLN A 25 -8.23 4.26 -2.80
N ARG A 26 -7.90 3.89 -4.04
CA ARG A 26 -7.63 2.50 -4.44
C ARG A 26 -6.42 1.91 -3.72
N LEU A 27 -5.33 2.68 -3.60
CA LEU A 27 -4.14 2.24 -2.86
C LEU A 27 -4.41 2.04 -1.37
N ARG A 28 -5.24 2.89 -0.75
CA ARG A 28 -5.64 2.71 0.66
C ARG A 28 -6.48 1.46 0.86
N HIS A 29 -7.42 1.20 -0.04
CA HIS A 29 -8.20 -0.02 -0.01
C HIS A 29 -7.31 -1.26 -0.14
N LEU A 30 -6.32 -1.23 -1.04
CA LEU A 30 -5.32 -2.29 -1.19
C LEU A 30 -4.47 -2.48 0.08
N GLU A 31 -4.11 -1.41 0.79
CA GLU A 31 -3.40 -1.49 2.08
C GLU A 31 -4.25 -2.21 3.15
N ASP A 32 -5.54 -1.86 3.24
CA ASP A 32 -6.47 -2.48 4.20
C ASP A 32 -6.72 -3.96 3.88
N ASP A 33 -6.89 -4.32 2.61
CA ASP A 33 -7.07 -5.70 2.16
C ASP A 33 -5.82 -6.55 2.44
N ALA A 34 -4.63 -6.03 2.12
CA ALA A 34 -3.36 -6.72 2.41
C ALA A 34 -3.19 -6.94 3.92
N ARG A 35 -3.60 -5.98 4.75
CA ARG A 35 -3.56 -6.11 6.22
C ARG A 35 -4.62 -7.08 6.74
N ALA A 36 -5.81 -7.14 6.11
CA ALA A 36 -6.84 -8.11 6.45
C ALA A 36 -6.38 -9.54 6.13
N LEU A 37 -5.77 -9.74 4.96
CA LEU A 37 -5.13 -10.99 4.56
C LEU A 37 -3.99 -11.38 5.52
N GLN A 38 -3.15 -10.43 5.94
CA GLN A 38 -2.14 -10.69 6.98
C GLN A 38 -2.77 -11.18 8.28
N ARG A 39 -3.87 -10.57 8.76
CA ARG A 39 -4.54 -11.04 9.98
C ARG A 39 -5.08 -12.46 9.82
N ALA A 40 -5.75 -12.73 8.70
CA ALA A 40 -6.26 -14.07 8.40
C ALA A 40 -5.14 -15.11 8.28
N ALA A 41 -3.96 -14.72 7.76
CA ALA A 41 -2.80 -15.59 7.65
C ALA A 41 -2.10 -15.81 9.01
N SER A 42 -1.93 -14.77 9.83
CA SER A 42 -1.30 -14.86 11.16
C SER A 42 -2.13 -15.62 12.19
N GLU A 43 -3.43 -15.79 12.00
CA GLU A 43 -4.24 -16.68 12.85
C GLU A 43 -3.93 -18.18 12.65
N SER A 44 -3.14 -18.55 11.63
CA SER A 44 -2.77 -19.94 11.32
C SER A 44 -1.25 -20.21 11.33
N ALA A 45 -0.40 -19.22 11.06
CA ALA A 45 1.04 -19.42 10.91
C ALA A 45 1.89 -18.62 11.91
N MET A 46 2.66 -19.34 12.72
CA MET A 46 3.67 -18.83 13.65
C MET A 46 4.95 -18.37 12.91
N ASN A 47 4.84 -17.64 11.81
CA ASN A 47 5.99 -17.09 11.07
C ASN A 47 5.72 -15.64 10.70
N ALA A 48 6.66 -14.76 11.04
CA ALA A 48 6.47 -13.30 11.07
C ALA A 48 7.15 -12.56 9.90
N ASP A 49 7.66 -13.27 8.89
CA ASP A 49 8.45 -12.69 7.79
C ASP A 49 8.00 -13.20 6.41
N ASP A 50 6.68 -13.32 6.28
CA ASP A 50 6.03 -13.76 5.06
C ASP A 50 5.89 -12.51 4.18
N GLY A 51 6.37 -12.54 2.93
CA GLY A 51 6.64 -11.39 2.04
C GLY A 51 5.57 -10.29 1.84
N TRP A 52 4.44 -10.35 2.52
CA TRP A 52 3.44 -9.29 2.72
C TRP A 52 4.00 -7.97 3.25
N GLN A 53 5.09 -7.98 4.04
CA GLN A 53 5.77 -6.75 4.45
C GLN A 53 6.35 -5.99 3.24
N ALA A 54 6.83 -6.73 2.23
CA ALA A 54 7.28 -6.13 0.97
C ALA A 54 6.10 -5.54 0.20
N GLU A 55 4.94 -6.21 0.19
CA GLU A 55 3.72 -5.71 -0.48
C GLU A 55 3.22 -4.38 0.11
N LEU A 56 3.12 -4.29 1.44
CA LEU A 56 2.74 -3.04 2.13
C LEU A 56 3.72 -1.90 1.86
N ARG A 57 5.01 -2.21 1.69
CA ARG A 57 6.03 -1.22 1.35
C ARG A 57 5.79 -0.61 -0.03
N PHE A 58 5.38 -1.41 -1.03
CA PHE A 58 5.06 -0.89 -2.36
C PHE A 58 3.85 0.04 -2.35
N VAL A 59 2.79 -0.34 -1.63
CA VAL A 59 1.58 0.50 -1.49
C VAL A 59 1.91 1.83 -0.82
N ARG A 60 2.74 1.82 0.24
CA ARG A 60 3.20 3.05 0.90
C ARG A 60 4.02 3.95 0.00
N LEU A 61 4.99 3.40 -0.72
CA LEU A 61 5.79 4.16 -1.68
C LEU A 61 4.94 4.80 -2.78
N ALA A 62 3.90 4.10 -3.24
CA ALA A 62 2.95 4.64 -4.21
C ALA A 62 2.09 5.77 -3.62
N LEU A 63 1.62 5.62 -2.39
CA LEU A 63 0.90 6.69 -1.67
C LEU A 63 1.79 7.92 -1.44
N GLU A 64 3.07 7.72 -1.11
CA GLU A 64 4.06 8.81 -0.97
C GLU A 64 4.29 9.53 -2.30
N GLN A 65 4.44 8.81 -3.41
CA GLN A 65 4.57 9.40 -4.76
C GLN A 65 3.36 10.26 -5.14
N LEU A 66 2.17 9.88 -4.70
CA LEU A 66 0.94 10.66 -4.94
C LEU A 66 0.74 11.81 -3.94
N GLY A 67 1.66 12.00 -2.99
CA GLY A 67 1.54 13.01 -1.93
C GLY A 67 0.47 12.68 -0.87
N ALA A 68 0.07 11.41 -0.79
CA ALA A 68 -0.89 10.90 0.20
C ALA A 68 -0.23 10.36 1.46
N THR A 69 1.04 10.69 1.68
CA THR A 69 1.71 10.51 2.96
C THR A 69 0.83 11.15 4.01
N ARG A 70 0.42 10.39 5.04
CA ARG A 70 -0.19 11.01 6.22
C ARG A 70 0.79 12.09 6.65
N ILE A 71 0.44 13.36 6.45
CA ILE A 71 1.19 14.46 7.02
C ILE A 71 1.27 14.12 8.49
N ARG A 72 2.45 13.72 8.97
CA ARG A 72 2.72 13.73 10.40
C ARG A 72 2.55 15.19 10.75
N LYS A 73 1.37 15.55 11.25
CA LYS A 73 1.09 16.83 11.88
C LYS A 73 2.10 16.94 13.02
N GLY A 74 3.25 17.57 12.76
CA GLY A 74 4.42 17.45 13.64
C GLY A 74 5.79 17.69 13.00
N ALA A 75 5.92 17.81 11.68
CA ALA A 75 7.08 18.52 11.13
C ALA A 75 6.79 20.02 11.26
N ALA A 76 7.13 20.58 12.43
CA ALA A 76 7.32 22.01 12.56
C ALA A 76 8.30 22.43 11.46
N SER A 77 7.85 23.31 10.57
CA SER A 77 8.76 24.08 9.73
C SER A 77 9.72 24.83 10.65
N LEU A 78 11.02 24.55 10.52
CA LEU A 78 12.12 25.35 11.06
C LEU A 78 12.80 26.08 9.90
#